data_AF-A0A933IK37-F1
#
_entry.id   AF-A0A933IK37-F1
#
_cell.length_a   1.000
_cell.length_b   1.000
_cell.length_c   1.000
_cell.angle_alpha   90.00
_cell.angle_beta   90.00
_cell.angle_gamma   90.00
#
_symmetry.space_group_name_H-M   'P 1'
#
loop_
_entity.id
_entity.type
_entity.pdbx_description
1 polymer ?
#
loop_
_entity_poly.entity_id
_entity_poly.type
_entity_poly.pdbx_seq_one_letter_code
_entity_poly.pdbx_strand_id
1 'polypeptide(L)' 'MGSMAAFNEVLEFADKLSLDEQETLTDILHRRRIDHRHAELVKEIQDAQQEFKEGMCKPLTPSEIMKEILS' A
#
# COMPACT_ATOMS: atom_id res chain seq x y z
N MET A 1 -11.32 -11.00 -1.42
CA MET A 1 -10.55 -11.75 -0.41
C MET A 1 -10.28 -13.13 -0.97
N GLY A 2 -9.01 -13.54 -1.10
CA GLY A 2 -8.67 -14.93 -1.44
C GLY A 2 -8.94 -15.84 -0.24
N SER A 3 -9.46 -17.04 -0.47
CA SER A 3 -9.60 -18.05 0.60
C SER A 3 -8.23 -18.66 0.92
N MET A 4 -8.05 -19.21 2.13
CA MET A 4 -6.82 -19.95 2.48
C MET A 4 -6.54 -21.10 1.49
N ALA A 5 -7.59 -21.74 0.96
CA ALA A 5 -7.45 -22.79 -0.04
C ALA A 5 -6.80 -22.28 -1.34
N ALA A 6 -7.21 -21.10 -1.82
CA ALA A 6 -6.62 -20.50 -3.01
C ALA A 6 -5.16 -20.07 -2.80
N PHE A 7 -4.79 -19.64 -1.59
CA PHE A 7 -3.41 -19.28 -1.27
C PHE A 7 -2.49 -20.50 -1.24
N ASN A 8 -2.93 -21.60 -0.64
CA ASN A 8 -2.13 -22.83 -0.58
C ASN A 8 -1.86 -23.41 -1.98
N GLU A 9 -2.86 -23.37 -2.86
CA GLU A 9 -2.71 -23.79 -4.26
C GLU A 9 -1.65 -22.95 -5.00
N VAL A 10 -1.62 -21.63 -4.79
CA VAL A 10 -0.59 -20.75 -5.38
C VAL A 10 0.81 -21.10 -4.87
N LEU A 11 0.97 -21.45 -3.59
CA LEU A 11 2.25 -21.91 -3.04
C LEU A 11 2.71 -23.22 -3.69
N GLU A 12 1.80 -24.20 -3.83
CA GLU A 12 2.11 -25.47 -4.48
C GLU A 12 2.51 -25.30 -5.95
N PHE A 13 2.00 -24.28 -6.64
CA PHE A 13 2.45 -23.93 -8.00
C PHE A 13 3.80 -23.22 -8.00
N ALA A 14 4.04 -22.31 -7.05
CA ALA A 14 5.33 -21.64 -6.93
C ALA A 14 6.47 -22.64 -6.65
N ASP A 15 6.23 -23.66 -5.83
CA ASP A 15 7.21 -24.71 -5.50
C ASP A 15 7.58 -25.59 -6.71
N LYS A 16 6.74 -25.63 -7.75
CA LYS A 16 7.00 -26.39 -8.98
C LYS A 16 7.81 -25.61 -10.02
N LEU A 17 8.00 -24.31 -9.82
CA LEU A 17 8.84 -23.49 -10.68
C LEU A 17 10.32 -23.81 -10.46
N SER A 18 11.13 -23.65 -11.51
CA SER A 18 12.58 -23.65 -11.37
C SER A 18 13.06 -22.48 -10.51
N LEU A 19 14.30 -22.53 -10.01
CA LEU A 19 14.84 -21.45 -9.17
C LEU A 19 14.82 -20.09 -9.88
N ASP A 20 15.23 -20.05 -11.15
CA ASP A 20 15.22 -18.81 -11.96
C ASP A 20 13.80 -18.25 -12.14
N GLU A 21 12.81 -19.13 -12.30
CA GLU A 21 11.40 -18.73 -12.39
C GLU A 21 10.84 -18.25 -11.05
N GLN A 22 11.25 -18.85 -9.93
CA GLN A 22 10.89 -18.38 -8.58
C GLN A 22 11.48 -17.00 -8.28
N GLU A 23 12.73 -16.76 -8.66
CA GLU A 23 13.38 -15.44 -8.54
C GLU A 23 12.62 -14.41 -9.38
N THR A 24 12.33 -14.74 -10.65
CA THR A 24 11.55 -13.88 -11.55
C THR A 24 10.16 -13.57 -10.99
N LEU A 25 9.47 -14.58 -10.45
CA LEU A 25 8.16 -14.41 -9.81
C LEU A 25 8.24 -13.44 -8.62
N THR A 26 9.28 -13.56 -7.80
CA THR A 26 9.51 -12.69 -6.64
C THR A 26 9.69 -11.24 -7.07
N ASP A 27 10.50 -11.00 -8.09
CA ASP A 27 10.73 -9.64 -8.63
C ASP A 27 9.45 -9.01 -9.17
N ILE A 28 8.66 -9.78 -9.93
CA ILE A 28 7.38 -9.32 -10.47
C ILE A 28 6.41 -8.96 -9.34
N LEU A 29 6.28 -9.81 -8.32
CA LEU A 29 5.38 -9.57 -7.19
C LEU A 29 5.83 -8.35 -6.37
N HIS A 30 7.14 -8.20 -6.16
CA HIS A 30 7.70 -7.04 -5.47
C HIS A 30 7.37 -5.74 -6.20
N ARG A 31 7.58 -5.71 -7.53
CA ARG A 31 7.25 -4.54 -8.36
C ARG A 31 5.77 -4.20 -8.29
N ARG A 32 4.89 -5.19 -8.47
CA ARG A 32 3.43 -4.99 -8.39
C ARG A 32 2.99 -4.43 -7.03
N ARG A 33 3.61 -4.88 -5.94
CA ARG A 33 3.30 -4.36 -4.59
C ARG A 33 3.69 -2.89 -4.45
N ILE A 34 4.86 -2.50 -4.98
CA ILE A 34 5.28 -1.08 -5.00
C ILE A 34 4.29 -0.24 -5.79
N ASP A 35 3.92 -0.69 -6.99
CA ASP A 35 3.00 0.04 -7.86
C ASP A 35 1.62 0.20 -7.21
N HIS A 36 1.11 -0.84 -6.54
CA HIS A 36 -0.12 -0.77 -5.76
C HIS A 36 -0.01 0.28 -4.64
N ARG A 37 1.08 0.26 -3.85
CA ARG A 37 1.27 1.22 -2.76
C ARG A 37 1.36 2.65 -3.27
N HIS A 38 2.01 2.87 -4.41
CA HIS A 38 2.06 4.19 -5.04
C HIS A 38 0.67 4.65 -5.49
N ALA A 39 -0.14 3.77 -6.07
CA ALA A 39 -1.51 4.10 -6.47
C ALA A 39 -2.37 4.49 -5.25
N GLU A 40 -2.25 3.76 -4.13
CA GLU A 40 -2.91 4.11 -2.87
C GLU A 40 -2.47 5.47 -2.35
N LEU A 41 -1.16 5.75 -2.32
CA LEU A 41 -0.62 7.03 -1.87
C LEU A 41 -1.10 8.20 -2.73
N VAL A 42 -1.16 8.02 -4.06
CA VAL A 42 -1.69 9.05 -4.97
C VAL A 42 -3.14 9.35 -4.64
N LYS A 43 -3.94 8.32 -4.37
CA LYS A 43 -5.34 8.49 -3.96
C LYS A 43 -5.44 9.21 -2.60
N GLU A 44 -4.68 8.78 -1.60
CA GLU A 44 -4.64 9.42 -0.27
C GLU A 44 -4.27 10.92 -0.36
N ILE A 45 -3.29 11.26 -1.22
CA ILE A 45 -2.90 12.65 -1.46
C ILE A 45 -4.04 13.44 -2.12
N GLN A 46 -4.71 12.86 -3.12
CA GLN A 46 -5.84 13.52 -3.79
C GLN A 46 -7.01 13.77 -2.83
N ASP A 47 -7.35 12.76 -2.02
CA ASP A 47 -8.41 12.86 -1.01
C ASP A 47 -8.07 13.95 0.02
N ALA A 48 -6.84 13.96 0.56
CA ALA A 48 -6.40 14.99 1.50
C ALA A 48 -6.39 16.41 0.90
N GLN A 49 -6.00 16.55 -0.37
CA GLN A 49 -6.06 17.84 -1.07
C GLN A 49 -7.50 18.31 -1.29
N GLN A 50 -8.42 17.40 -1.56
CA GLN A 50 -9.83 17.72 -1.73
C GLN A 50 -10.45 18.15 -0.40
N GLU A 51 -10.22 17.41 0.69
CA GLU A 51 -10.66 17.76 2.03
C GLU A 51 -10.16 19.16 2.45
N PHE A 52 -8.91 19.49 2.12
CA PHE A 52 -8.36 20.81 2.38
C PHE A 52 -9.07 21.92 1.59
N LYS A 53 -9.33 21.69 0.29
CA LYS A 53 -10.06 22.66 -0.55
C LYS A 53 -11.50 22.87 -0.07
N GLU A 54 -12.14 21.81 0.41
CA GLU A 54 -13.51 21.85 0.92
C GLU A 54 -13.62 22.40 2.35
N GLY A 55 -12.48 22.70 3.00
CA GLY A 55 -12.45 23.16 4.40
C GLY A 55 -12.84 22.07 5.40
N MET A 56 -12.81 20.81 4.97
CA MET A 56 -13.13 19.63 5.78
C MET A 56 -11.97 19.20 6.68
N CYS A 57 -10.79 19.81 6.53
CA CYS A 57 -9.66 19.64 7.43
C CYS A 57 -9.15 20.97 7.99
N LYS A 58 -8.62 20.93 9.22
CA LYS A 58 -8.02 22.08 9.89
C LYS A 58 -6.51 22.08 9.58
N PRO A 59 -5.99 23.00 8.75
CA PRO A 59 -4.55 23.09 8.53
C PRO A 59 -3.87 23.48 9.84
N LEU A 60 -2.90 22.68 10.26
CA LEU A 60 -2.08 22.91 11.44
C LEU A 60 -0.61 22.82 11.07
N THR A 61 0.20 23.69 11.65
CA THR A 61 1.66 23.58 11.61
C THR A 61 2.12 22.45 12.53
N PRO A 62 3.32 21.87 12.30
CA PRO A 62 3.86 20.83 13.19
C PRO A 62 3.87 21.25 14.67
N SER A 63 4.14 22.52 14.98
CA SER A 63 4.12 23.02 16.36
C SER A 63 2.72 23.04 16.98
N GLU A 64 1.68 23.28 16.19
CA GLU A 64 0.29 23.24 16.66
C GLU A 64 -0.19 21.79 16.84
N ILE A 65 0.19 20.89 15.94
CA ILE A 65 -0.06 19.44 16.09
C ILE A 65 0.58 18.93 17.39
N MET A 66 1.84 19.29 17.64
CA MET A 66 2.55 18.88 18.87
C MET A 66 1.88 19.44 20.14
N LYS A 67 1.24 20.61 20.08
CA LYS A 67 0.47 21.14 21.21
C LYS A 67 -0.81 20.33 21.48
N GLU A 68 -1.50 19.87 20.44
CA GLU A 68 -2.70 19.02 20.58
C GLU A 68 -2.35 17.60 21.06
N ILE A 69 -1.19 17.05 20.70
CA ILE A 69 -0.75 15.71 21.16
C ILE A 69 -0.33 15.71 22.64
N LEU A 70 0.25 16.80 23.12
CA LEU A 70 0.82 16.92 24.47
C LEU A 70 -0.16 17.50 25.51
N SER A 71 -1.38 17.86 25.10
CA SER A 71 -2.46 18.32 25.97
C SER A 71 -3.31 17.17 26.48
#